data_AF-A0A7H0LR25-F1
#
_entry.id   AF-A0A7H0LR25-F1
#
_cell.length_a   1.000
_cell.length_b   1.000
_cell.length_c   1.000
_cell.angle_alpha   90.00
_cell.angle_beta   90.00
_cell.angle_gamma   90.00
#
_symmetry.space_group_name_H-M   'P 1'
#
loop_
_entity.id
_entity.type
_entity.pdbx_description
1 polymer ?
#
loop_
_entity_poly.entity_id
_entity_poly.type
_entity_poly.pdbx_seq_one_letter_code
_entity_poly.pdbx_strand_id
1 'polypeptide(L)'
;MTDSGIAFKSYAPITRSYGDEREPLDFIPQYWINPDDLTDAVGNTRNSRRLSGCCGLAGSNGPNQVCRCGAEIGTLRTDCWSPRIFIPEPGQTWWDGWSEQ
;
A
#
# COMPACT_ATOMS: atom_id res chain seq x y z
N MET A 1 14.35 -1.51 0.08
CA MET A 1 13.15 -1.83 -0.73
C MET A 1 13.37 -3.23 -1.27
N THR A 2 12.30 -3.98 -1.58
CA THR A 2 12.47 -5.27 -2.27
C THR A 2 13.01 -5.05 -3.68
N ASP A 3 13.67 -6.06 -4.25
CA ASP A 3 14.05 -6.03 -5.66
C ASP A 3 12.79 -5.99 -6.53
N SER A 4 12.93 -5.47 -7.76
CA SER A 4 11.79 -5.37 -8.69
C SER A 4 11.19 -6.74 -8.97
N GLY A 5 9.85 -6.82 -8.92
CA GLY A 5 9.10 -8.07 -9.09
C GLY A 5 9.08 -8.97 -7.86
N ILE A 6 9.67 -8.54 -6.73
CA ILE A 6 9.66 -9.27 -5.46
C ILE A 6 8.77 -8.55 -4.45
N ALA A 7 7.83 -9.30 -3.86
CA ALA A 7 7.02 -8.84 -2.73
C ALA A 7 7.48 -9.52 -1.43
N PHE A 8 7.62 -8.76 -0.35
CA PHE A 8 7.86 -9.32 0.98
C PHE A 8 6.54 -9.61 1.68
N LYS A 9 6.31 -10.87 2.06
CA LYS A 9 5.11 -11.29 2.81
C LYS A 9 5.34 -11.11 4.31
N SER A 10 4.67 -10.14 4.91
CA SER A 10 4.72 -9.86 6.35
C SER A 10 3.50 -10.43 7.08
N TYR A 11 3.75 -11.10 8.21
CA TYR A 11 2.72 -11.49 9.19
C TYR A 11 2.62 -10.52 10.38
N ALA A 12 3.35 -9.40 10.32
CA ALA A 12 3.20 -8.28 11.22
C ALA A 12 2.73 -7.06 10.41
N PRO A 13 1.60 -6.42 10.77
CA PRO A 13 1.12 -5.25 10.04
C PRO A 13 2.07 -4.07 10.30
N ILE A 14 2.22 -3.20 9.32
CA ILE A 14 3.14 -2.07 9.41
C ILE A 14 2.65 -0.94 10.33
N THR A 15 1.34 -0.84 10.52
CA THR A 15 0.69 -0.06 11.57
C THR A 15 -0.26 -0.97 12.34
N ARG A 16 -0.56 -0.62 13.58
CA ARG A 16 -1.48 -1.37 14.44
C ARG A 16 -2.53 -0.42 14.96
N SER A 17 -3.77 -0.90 15.02
CA SER A 17 -4.85 -0.17 15.68
C SER A 17 -4.53 -0.01 17.16
N TYR A 18 -4.84 1.16 17.71
CA TYR A 18 -4.75 1.45 19.13
C TYR A 18 -6.11 1.89 19.64
N GLY A 19 -6.66 1.18 20.63
CA GLY A 19 -8.02 1.42 21.11
C GLY A 19 -9.07 1.03 20.07
N ASP A 20 -10.13 1.83 19.94
CA ASP A 20 -11.28 1.53 19.08
C ASP A 20 -11.12 2.02 17.62
N GLU A 21 -10.08 2.80 17.33
CA GLU A 21 -9.82 3.31 15.98
C GLU A 21 -9.05 2.29 15.15
N ARG A 22 -9.66 1.84 14.05
CA ARG A 22 -9.05 0.87 13.14
C ARG A 22 -8.09 1.57 12.18
N GLU A 23 -6.81 1.23 12.30
CA GLU A 23 -5.79 1.64 11.35
C GLU A 23 -6.02 0.94 10.00
N PRO A 24 -6.00 1.66 8.86
CA PRO A 24 -6.28 1.06 7.55
C PRO A 24 -5.33 -0.09 7.16
N LEU A 25 -4.08 -0.02 7.64
CA LEU A 25 -3.05 -1.02 7.39
C LEU A 25 -2.90 -2.03 8.55
N ASP A 26 -3.90 -2.18 9.42
CA ASP A 26 -3.93 -3.24 10.44
C ASP A 26 -4.64 -4.49 9.91
N PHE A 27 -3.93 -5.22 9.05
CA PHE A 27 -4.33 -6.53 8.53
C PHE A 27 -3.12 -7.39 8.21
N ILE A 28 -3.32 -8.71 8.17
CA ILE A 28 -2.29 -9.69 7.82
C ILE A 28 -2.87 -10.80 6.93
N PRO A 29 -2.04 -11.43 6.05
CA PRO A 29 -0.70 -11.00 5.71
C PRO A 29 -0.69 -9.69 4.92
N GLN A 30 0.42 -8.96 4.99
CA GLN A 30 0.70 -7.84 4.08
C GLN A 30 1.74 -8.25 3.05
N TYR A 31 1.60 -7.71 1.85
CA TYR A 31 2.60 -7.85 0.80
C TYR A 31 3.21 -6.47 0.56
N TRP A 32 4.48 -6.32 0.93
CA TRP A 32 5.22 -5.08 0.76
C TRP A 32 5.94 -5.14 -0.58
N ILE A 33 5.48 -4.31 -1.51
CA ILE A 33 5.97 -4.24 -2.89
C ILE A 33 6.83 -2.99 -3.04
N ASN A 34 7.87 -3.07 -3.87
CA ASN A 34 8.64 -1.90 -4.27
C ASN A 34 7.73 -0.92 -5.03
N PRO A 35 7.63 0.35 -4.63
CA PRO A 35 6.83 1.33 -5.36
C PRO A 35 7.19 1.50 -6.84
N ASP A 36 8.43 1.18 -7.22
CA ASP A 36 8.89 1.26 -8.60
C ASP A 36 8.32 0.11 -9.48
N ASP A 37 7.68 -0.90 -8.88
CA ASP A 37 6.93 -1.94 -9.61
C ASP A 37 5.52 -1.47 -10.02
N LEU A 38 5.08 -0.30 -9.54
CA LEU A 38 3.83 0.30 -9.99
C LEU A 38 4.00 0.88 -11.40
N THR A 39 2.97 0.69 -12.23
CA THR A 39 2.92 1.26 -13.58
C THR A 39 1.97 2.45 -13.63
N ASP A 40 1.99 3.20 -14.74
CA ASP A 40 1.10 4.33 -15.02
C ASP A 40 -0.42 3.97 -15.05
N ALA A 41 -0.76 2.68 -14.92
CA ALA A 41 -2.14 2.24 -14.70
C ALA A 41 -2.65 2.53 -13.28
N VAL A 42 -1.75 2.82 -12.34
CA VAL A 42 -2.01 3.16 -10.95
C VAL A 42 -1.81 4.66 -10.75
N GLY A 43 -2.73 5.31 -10.03
CA GLY A 43 -2.62 6.73 -9.74
C GLY A 43 -3.21 7.11 -8.40
N ASN A 44 -2.99 8.36 -8.00
CA ASN A 44 -3.52 8.87 -6.75
C ASN A 44 -5.06 8.90 -6.75
N THR A 45 -5.65 8.55 -5.61
CA THR A 45 -7.07 8.80 -5.35
C THR A 45 -7.41 10.29 -5.44
N ARG A 46 -8.68 10.62 -5.72
CA ARG A 46 -9.18 12.01 -5.68
C ARG A 46 -9.42 12.51 -4.26
N ASN A 47 -9.40 11.63 -3.26
CA ASN A 47 -9.59 12.01 -1.86
C ASN A 47 -8.30 12.62 -1.29
N SER A 48 -8.22 13.95 -1.29
CA SER A 48 -7.04 14.70 -0.83
C SER A 48 -6.63 14.41 0.61
N ARG A 49 -7.57 13.98 1.47
CA ARG A 49 -7.24 13.57 2.86
C ARG A 49 -6.32 12.35 2.91
N ARG A 50 -6.27 11.54 1.85
CA ARG A 50 -5.41 10.36 1.74
C ARG A 50 -4.06 10.64 1.07
N LEU A 51 -3.83 11.89 0.66
CA LEU A 51 -2.62 12.32 -0.05
C LEU A 51 -1.67 13.16 0.82
N SER A 52 -1.74 13.00 2.14
CA SER A 52 -0.88 13.70 3.09
C SER A 52 0.51 13.06 3.20
N GLY A 53 1.50 13.88 3.59
CA GLY A 53 2.84 13.45 4.01
C GLY A 53 3.86 14.58 3.86
N CYS A 54 5.09 14.37 4.31
CA CYS A 54 6.13 15.42 4.37
C CYS A 54 6.73 15.73 2.99
N CYS A 55 7.33 14.73 2.35
CA CYS A 55 7.95 14.84 1.01
C CYS A 55 7.40 13.80 0.02
N GLY A 56 6.29 13.16 0.38
CA GLY A 56 5.69 12.03 -0.29
C GLY A 56 4.40 11.63 0.43
N LEU A 57 3.88 10.45 0.15
CA LEU A 57 2.65 9.94 0.76
C LEU A 57 2.97 9.23 2.08
N ALA A 58 2.28 9.58 3.17
CA ALA A 58 2.44 8.93 4.46
C ALA A 58 1.72 7.57 4.54
N GLY A 59 0.60 7.43 3.81
CA GLY A 59 -0.21 6.23 3.76
C GLY A 59 -1.03 5.94 5.04
N SER A 60 -1.45 6.98 5.77
CA SER A 60 -2.15 6.84 7.06
C SER A 60 -3.68 6.81 6.96
N ASN A 61 -4.28 7.39 5.93
CA ASN A 61 -5.74 7.61 5.86
C ASN A 61 -6.45 6.64 4.90
N GLY A 62 -5.89 5.45 4.70
CA GLY A 62 -6.41 4.39 3.83
C GLY A 62 -5.87 4.42 2.41
N PRO A 63 -6.44 3.59 1.52
CA PRO A 63 -5.96 3.43 0.15
C PRO A 63 -5.87 4.77 -0.57
N ASN A 64 -4.65 5.09 -0.99
CA ASN A 64 -4.32 6.33 -1.68
C ASN A 64 -4.00 6.11 -3.16
N GLN A 65 -3.93 4.84 -3.60
CA GLN A 65 -3.76 4.45 -5.00
C GLN A 65 -5.02 3.82 -5.56
N VAL A 66 -5.37 4.20 -6.79
CA VAL A 66 -6.50 3.68 -7.55
C VAL A 66 -6.04 3.14 -8.90
N CYS A 67 -6.72 2.10 -9.38
CA CYS A 67 -6.61 1.66 -10.77
C CYS A 67 -7.33 2.64 -11.70
N ARG A 68 -7.02 2.62 -13.00
CA ARG A 68 -7.75 3.35 -14.05
C ARG A 68 -9.28 3.15 -14.00
N CYS A 69 -9.77 1.99 -13.55
CA CYS A 69 -11.21 1.74 -13.38
C CYS A 69 -11.83 2.41 -12.14
N GLY A 70 -11.01 3.01 -11.27
CA GLY A 70 -11.43 3.69 -10.03
C GLY A 70 -11.39 2.81 -8.78
N ALA A 71 -11.06 1.52 -8.89
CA ALA A 71 -10.91 0.64 -7.73
C ALA A 71 -9.75 1.10 -6.85
N GLU A 72 -9.95 1.11 -5.53
CA GLU A 72 -8.92 1.40 -4.53
C GLU A 72 -8.02 0.17 -4.37
N ILE A 73 -6.81 0.21 -4.94
CA ILE A 73 -5.97 -0.99 -5.08
C ILE A 73 -4.86 -1.09 -4.03
N GLY A 74 -4.60 -0.04 -3.26
CA GLY A 74 -3.65 -0.12 -2.17
C GLY A 74 -3.19 1.22 -1.62
N THR A 75 -2.24 1.12 -0.69
CA THR A 75 -1.66 2.26 0.02
C THR A 75 -0.17 2.37 -0.33
N LEU A 76 0.18 3.49 -0.95
CA LEU A 76 1.55 3.88 -1.24
C LEU A 76 2.12 4.74 -0.11
N ARG A 77 3.32 4.38 0.36
CA ARG A 77 4.11 5.14 1.33
C ARG A 77 5.41 5.56 0.68
N THR A 78 5.67 6.86 0.64
CA THR A 78 6.85 7.47 -0.01
C THR A 78 7.38 8.71 0.72
N ASP A 79 6.83 9.04 1.90
CA ASP A 79 7.40 10.12 2.71
C ASP A 79 8.77 9.74 3.30
N CYS A 80 9.52 10.72 3.81
CA CYS A 80 10.87 10.52 4.34
C CYS A 80 10.89 9.92 5.75
N TRP A 81 9.73 9.68 6.38
CA TRP A 81 9.63 9.22 7.77
C TRP A 81 9.24 7.75 7.85
N SER A 82 8.78 7.17 6.73
CA SER A 82 8.31 5.80 6.65
C SER A 82 9.05 4.98 5.60
N PRO A 83 8.97 3.63 5.68
CA PRO A 83 9.44 2.79 4.60
C PRO A 83 8.76 3.13 3.27
N ARG A 84 9.55 3.28 2.21
CA ARG A 84 9.06 3.44 0.84
C ARG A 84 8.52 2.12 0.32
N ILE A 85 7.19 1.94 0.34
CA ILE A 85 6.52 0.67 0.01
C ILE A 85 5.13 0.91 -0.58
N PHE A 86 4.65 -0.04 -1.38
CA PHE A 86 3.24 -0.17 -1.73
C PHE A 86 2.67 -1.43 -1.05
N ILE A 87 1.48 -1.29 -0.43
CA ILE A 87 0.74 -2.40 0.18
C ILE A 87 -0.61 -2.53 -0.55
N PRO A 88 -0.85 -3.63 -1.29
CA PRO A 88 -2.14 -3.87 -1.95
C PRO A 88 -3.30 -3.96 -0.96
N GLU A 89 -4.47 -3.52 -1.39
CA GLU A 89 -5.73 -3.67 -0.65
C GLU A 89 -6.24 -5.12 -0.85
N PRO A 90 -6.25 -5.97 0.20
CA PRO A 90 -6.51 -7.40 0.07
C PRO A 90 -7.92 -7.74 -0.45
N GLY A 91 -8.91 -6.86 -0.25
CA GLY A 91 -10.27 -7.06 -0.77
C GLY A 91 -10.49 -6.61 -2.21
N GLN A 92 -9.52 -5.91 -2.81
CA GLN A 92 -9.65 -5.26 -4.12
C GLN A 92 -8.58 -5.73 -5.12
N THR A 93 -7.66 -6.59 -4.68
CA THR A 93 -6.56 -7.11 -5.49
C THR A 93 -6.46 -8.62 -5.35
N TRP A 94 -6.07 -9.30 -6.44
CA TRP A 94 -5.84 -10.73 -6.46
C TRP A 94 -4.50 -11.01 -7.14
N TRP A 95 -3.88 -12.12 -6.75
CA TRP A 95 -2.61 -12.58 -7.31
C TRP A 95 -2.88 -13.53 -8.47
N ASP A 96 -2.26 -13.30 -9.61
CA ASP A 96 -2.23 -14.23 -10.74
C ASP A 96 -0.80 -14.73 -10.98
N GLY A 97 -0.63 -16.01 -11.28
CA GLY A 97 0.68 -16.60 -11.57
C GLY A 97 1.70 -16.58 -10.43
N TRP A 98 1.26 -16.60 -9.16
CA TRP A 98 2.16 -16.53 -7.99
C TRP A 98 2.85 -17.86 -7.70
N SER A 99 4.17 -17.80 -7.46
CA SER A 99 4.98 -18.90 -6.93
C SER A 99 5.75 -18.44 -5.70
N GLU A 100 5.70 -19.20 -4.60
CA GLU A 100 6.58 -19.00 -3.45
C GLU A 100 8.02 -19.36 -3.84
N GLN A 101 8.97 -18.51 -3.44
CA GLN A 101 10.41 -18.77 -3.51
C GLN A 101 10.92 -19.18 -2.13
#